data_AF-A0A395V8M2-F1
#
_entry.id   AF-A0A395V8M2-F1
#
_cell.length_a   1.000
_cell.length_b   1.000
_cell.length_c   1.000
_cell.angle_alpha   90.00
_cell.angle_beta   90.00
_cell.angle_gamma   90.00
#
_symmetry.space_group_name_H-M   'P 1'
#
loop_
_entity.id
_entity.type
_entity.pdbx_description
1 polymer ?
#
loop_
_entity_poly.entity_id
_entity_poly.type
_entity_poly.pdbx_seq_one_letter_code
_entity_poly.pdbx_strand_id
1 'polypeptide(L)'
;MSENYKEYCMKFSNEELKKNMVEYLIKNSWDEKMIRFLSEDGDEIEIDSSKEIGTIVFDGNDENLFINFYGIHTSIFAYNVEMMFIDEDSKGTYTSSDVYNNVVYEGNLREMSHEEMLRMFSEIILCFIDAETVTMTQSSVPENKYKKYNYYEPHEFLVEVKNGHTIEKRNIYENITIQY
;
A
#
# COMPACT_ATOMS: atom_id res chain seq x y z
N MET A 1 9.60 -10.57 33.23
CA MET A 1 9.74 -9.43 32.33
C MET A 1 8.72 -9.64 31.24
N SER A 2 7.66 -8.82 31.21
CA SER A 2 6.65 -8.90 30.15
C SER A 2 7.31 -8.42 28.86
N GLU A 3 7.55 -9.33 27.93
CA GLU A 3 7.76 -8.98 26.54
C GLU A 3 6.49 -8.25 26.10
N ASN A 4 6.55 -6.91 26.10
CA ASN A 4 5.58 -6.11 25.38
C ASN A 4 5.71 -6.56 23.93
N TYR A 5 4.81 -7.43 23.47
CA TYR A 5 4.54 -7.58 22.06
C TYR A 5 4.28 -6.16 21.57
N LYS A 6 5.23 -5.55 20.87
CA LYS A 6 5.00 -4.29 20.20
C LYS A 6 3.90 -4.60 19.20
N GLU A 7 2.74 -3.99 19.40
CA GLU A 7 1.64 -4.05 18.46
C GLU A 7 2.17 -3.72 17.06
N TYR A 8 1.68 -4.44 16.05
CA TYR A 8 2.10 -4.23 14.66
C TYR A 8 1.81 -2.79 14.25
N CYS A 9 2.72 -2.15 13.51
CA CYS A 9 2.56 -0.74 13.17
C CYS A 9 1.45 -0.45 12.15
N MET A 10 0.88 -1.49 11.53
CA MET A 10 -0.13 -1.36 10.46
C MET A 10 -1.47 -2.00 10.86
N LYS A 11 -1.88 -1.85 12.12
CA LYS A 11 -3.21 -2.24 12.58
C LYS A 11 -4.09 -1.00 12.68
N PHE A 12 -5.00 -0.85 11.73
CA PHE A 12 -5.86 0.33 11.61
C PHE A 12 -7.29 0.01 12.06
N SER A 13 -7.90 0.92 12.82
CA SER A 13 -9.33 0.86 13.09
C SER A 13 -10.15 1.35 11.89
N ASN A 14 -11.40 0.90 11.79
CA ASN A 14 -12.33 1.38 10.76
C ASN A 14 -12.52 2.92 10.82
N GLU A 15 -12.48 3.52 12.01
CA GLU A 15 -12.54 4.97 12.19
C GLU A 15 -11.32 5.69 11.59
N GLU A 16 -10.12 5.12 11.76
CA GLU A 16 -8.90 5.65 11.14
C GLU A 16 -8.94 5.51 9.62
N LEU A 17 -9.36 4.35 9.10
CA LEU A 17 -9.51 4.12 7.66
C LEU A 17 -10.51 5.11 7.04
N LYS A 18 -11.65 5.32 7.69
CA LYS A 18 -12.66 6.30 7.26
C LYS A 18 -12.09 7.70 7.18
N LYS A 19 -11.54 8.19 8.29
CA LYS A 19 -11.11 9.58 8.43
C LYS A 19 -9.84 9.89 7.62
N ASN A 20 -8.84 9.02 7.70
CA ASN A 20 -7.49 9.34 7.20
C ASN A 20 -7.24 8.82 5.79
N MET A 21 -8.05 7.88 5.29
CA MET A 21 -7.93 7.34 3.92
C MET A 21 -9.18 7.64 3.07
N VAL A 22 -10.35 7.13 3.43
CA VAL A 22 -11.54 7.19 2.56
C VAL A 22 -12.01 8.62 2.32
N GLU A 23 -12.22 9.39 3.39
CA GLU A 23 -12.62 10.80 3.29
C GLU A 23 -11.56 11.63 2.55
N TYR A 24 -10.29 11.29 2.72
CA TYR A 24 -9.19 11.94 2.01
C TYR A 24 -9.23 11.64 0.51
N LEU A 25 -9.42 10.39 0.10
CA LEU A 25 -9.53 9.98 -1.31
C LEU A 25 -10.70 10.68 -1.99
N ILE A 26 -11.90 10.65 -1.38
CA ILE A 26 -13.10 11.30 -1.92
C ILE A 26 -12.88 12.81 -2.08
N LYS A 27 -12.28 13.46 -1.08
CA LYS A 27 -11.94 14.88 -1.15
C LYS A 27 -10.97 15.22 -2.28
N ASN A 28 -10.13 14.26 -2.68
CA ASN A 28 -9.15 14.40 -3.75
C ASN A 28 -9.62 13.78 -5.08
N SER A 29 -10.93 13.74 -5.30
CA SER A 29 -11.60 13.38 -6.58
C SER A 29 -11.81 11.89 -6.83
N TRP A 30 -11.61 11.01 -5.85
CA TRP A 30 -12.02 9.61 -5.99
C TRP A 30 -13.54 9.49 -5.95
N ASP A 31 -14.12 8.66 -6.82
CA ASP A 31 -15.57 8.40 -6.80
C ASP A 31 -15.91 7.45 -5.64
N GLU A 32 -16.68 7.95 -4.67
CA GLU A 32 -17.18 7.18 -3.52
C GLU A 32 -17.89 5.89 -3.95
N LYS A 33 -18.58 5.88 -5.10
CA LYS A 33 -19.31 4.71 -5.58
C LYS A 33 -18.42 3.55 -6.01
N MET A 34 -17.14 3.82 -6.25
CA MET A 34 -16.16 2.80 -6.60
C MET A 34 -15.52 2.16 -5.36
N ILE A 35 -15.77 2.72 -4.17
CA ILE A 35 -15.16 2.25 -2.94
C ILE A 35 -16.04 1.17 -2.31
N ARG A 36 -15.47 -0.02 -2.11
CA ARG A 36 -16.12 -1.14 -1.40
C ARG A 36 -15.23 -1.61 -0.25
N PHE A 37 -15.85 -2.09 0.82
CA PHE A 37 -15.16 -2.57 2.01
C PHE A 37 -15.46 -4.05 2.21
N LEU A 38 -14.41 -4.85 2.38
CA LEU A 38 -14.54 -6.28 2.64
C LEU A 38 -13.92 -6.62 4.00
N SER A 39 -14.51 -7.57 4.71
CA SER A 39 -13.88 -8.17 5.90
C SER A 39 -12.68 -9.03 5.51
N GLU A 40 -11.92 -9.52 6.50
CA GLU A 40 -10.84 -10.49 6.27
C GLU A 40 -11.30 -11.76 5.54
N ASP A 41 -12.56 -12.17 5.77
CA ASP A 41 -13.18 -13.33 5.11
C ASP A 41 -13.66 -13.03 3.68
N GLY A 42 -13.57 -11.78 3.23
CA GLY A 42 -14.05 -11.33 1.91
C GLY A 42 -15.54 -10.97 1.85
N ASP A 43 -16.26 -10.92 2.99
CA ASP A 43 -17.64 -10.47 3.02
C ASP A 43 -17.70 -8.95 2.82
N GLU A 44 -18.59 -8.46 1.95
CA GLU A 44 -18.86 -7.03 1.83
C GLU A 44 -19.52 -6.47 3.11
N ILE A 45 -18.96 -5.38 3.63
CA ILE A 45 -19.36 -4.74 4.88
C ILE A 45 -19.48 -3.22 4.73
N GLU A 46 -20.16 -2.57 5.67
CA GLU A 46 -20.18 -1.11 5.75
C GLU A 46 -18.94 -0.60 6.50
N ILE A 47 -18.49 0.62 6.15
CA ILE A 47 -17.33 1.24 6.80
C ILE A 47 -17.52 1.47 8.30
N ASP A 48 -18.75 1.76 8.72
CA ASP A 48 -19.10 1.97 10.14
C ASP A 48 -19.51 0.66 10.83
N SER A 49 -19.32 -0.49 10.18
CA SER A 49 -19.61 -1.78 10.78
C SER A 49 -18.63 -2.13 11.90
N SER A 50 -19.05 -3.02 12.80
CA SER A 50 -18.20 -3.55 13.87
C SER A 50 -17.23 -4.63 13.40
N LYS A 51 -17.35 -5.11 12.15
CA LYS A 51 -16.41 -6.09 11.57
C LYS A 51 -15.18 -5.33 11.09
N GLU A 52 -14.00 -5.88 11.34
CA GLU A 52 -12.73 -5.30 10.89
C GLU A 52 -12.64 -5.34 9.36
N ILE A 53 -12.21 -4.24 8.77
CA ILE A 53 -11.98 -4.13 7.33
C ILE A 53 -10.63 -4.77 7.00
N GLY A 54 -10.65 -5.86 6.23
CA GLY A 54 -9.45 -6.50 5.71
C GLY A 54 -9.01 -5.92 4.37
N THR A 55 -9.96 -5.44 3.57
CA THR A 55 -9.71 -4.97 2.20
C THR A 55 -10.56 -3.77 1.85
N ILE A 56 -9.98 -2.80 1.13
CA ILE A 56 -10.72 -1.71 0.48
C ILE A 56 -10.47 -1.79 -1.02
N VAL A 57 -11.54 -1.93 -1.79
CA VAL A 57 -11.50 -1.91 -3.27
C VAL A 57 -11.83 -0.50 -3.74
N PHE A 58 -11.15 -0.02 -4.79
CA PHE A 58 -11.25 1.35 -5.28
C PHE A 58 -11.79 1.48 -6.71
N ASP A 59 -12.04 0.37 -7.41
CA ASP A 59 -12.56 0.30 -8.77
C ASP A 59 -13.85 -0.56 -8.87
N GLY A 60 -14.63 -0.60 -7.78
CA GLY A 60 -15.93 -1.25 -7.75
C GLY A 60 -15.82 -2.79 -7.85
N ASN A 61 -16.44 -3.36 -8.89
CA ASN A 61 -16.47 -4.81 -9.09
C ASN A 61 -15.33 -5.33 -9.98
N ASP A 62 -14.51 -4.43 -10.53
CA ASP A 62 -13.41 -4.82 -11.41
C ASP A 62 -12.23 -5.38 -10.61
N GLU A 63 -12.05 -4.92 -9.36
CA GLU A 63 -11.07 -5.44 -8.38
C GLU A 63 -9.62 -5.45 -8.90
N ASN A 64 -9.27 -4.51 -9.79
CA ASN A 64 -7.91 -4.28 -10.25
C ASN A 64 -7.17 -3.24 -9.39
N LEU A 65 -7.86 -2.48 -8.53
CA LEU A 65 -7.23 -1.55 -7.61
C LEU A 65 -7.80 -1.71 -6.20
N PHE A 66 -7.00 -2.28 -5.29
CA PHE A 66 -7.42 -2.51 -3.91
C PHE A 66 -6.23 -2.50 -2.94
N ILE A 67 -6.53 -2.33 -1.65
CA ILE A 67 -5.55 -2.40 -0.56
C ILE A 67 -5.99 -3.44 0.47
N ASN A 68 -5.04 -4.28 0.89
CA ASN A 68 -5.24 -5.32 1.92
C ASN A 68 -4.42 -5.01 3.17
N PHE A 69 -5.01 -5.23 4.33
CA PHE A 69 -4.39 -5.04 5.65
C PHE A 69 -4.22 -6.39 6.34
N TYR A 70 -2.98 -6.84 6.51
CA TYR A 70 -2.66 -8.15 7.12
C TYR A 70 -2.01 -8.03 8.51
N GLY A 71 -2.08 -6.84 9.13
CA GLY A 71 -1.43 -6.51 10.39
C GLY A 71 0.10 -6.38 10.29
N ILE A 72 0.80 -7.42 9.85
CA ILE A 72 2.27 -7.43 9.69
C ILE A 72 2.75 -6.79 8.38
N HIS A 73 1.84 -6.66 7.40
CA HIS A 73 2.07 -5.94 6.16
C HIS A 73 0.75 -5.39 5.61
N THR A 74 0.86 -4.37 4.77
CA THR A 74 -0.21 -3.84 3.94
C THR A 74 0.20 -3.99 2.48
N SER A 75 -0.70 -4.43 1.60
CA SER A 75 -0.43 -4.56 0.17
C SER A 75 -1.40 -3.70 -0.64
N ILE A 76 -0.88 -2.89 -1.56
CA ILE A 76 -1.67 -2.20 -2.59
C ILE A 76 -1.51 -2.97 -3.89
N PHE A 77 -2.62 -3.43 -4.46
CA PHE A 77 -2.66 -4.09 -5.75
C PHE A 77 -3.19 -3.11 -6.79
N ALA A 78 -2.43 -2.92 -7.87
CA ALA A 78 -2.81 -2.12 -9.02
C ALA A 78 -2.53 -2.94 -10.30
N TYR A 79 -3.59 -3.48 -10.90
CA TYR A 79 -3.52 -4.49 -11.95
C TYR A 79 -2.64 -5.68 -11.53
N ASN A 80 -1.54 -5.93 -12.25
CA ASN A 80 -0.61 -7.03 -11.99
C ASN A 80 0.57 -6.62 -11.09
N VAL A 81 0.55 -5.42 -10.50
CA VAL A 81 1.60 -4.92 -9.63
C VAL A 81 1.11 -4.92 -8.18
N GLU A 82 1.83 -5.63 -7.31
CA GLU A 82 1.65 -5.57 -5.87
C GLU A 82 2.73 -4.69 -5.25
N MET A 83 2.32 -3.74 -4.41
CA MET A 83 3.20 -2.94 -3.57
C MET A 83 3.05 -3.36 -2.11
N MET A 84 4.14 -3.84 -1.52
CA MET A 84 4.17 -4.36 -0.16
C MET A 84 4.81 -3.35 0.80
N PHE A 85 4.09 -3.02 1.86
CA PHE A 85 4.54 -2.22 2.99
C PHE A 85 4.63 -3.16 4.19
N ILE A 86 5.85 -3.49 4.61
CA ILE A 86 6.10 -4.56 5.57
C ILE A 86 6.66 -3.96 6.86
N ASP A 87 6.08 -4.34 8.00
CA ASP A 87 6.51 -3.91 9.32
C ASP A 87 7.99 -4.28 9.51
N GLU A 88 8.83 -3.33 9.93
CA GLU A 88 10.28 -3.56 10.08
C GLU A 88 10.63 -4.70 11.04
N ASP A 89 9.80 -4.93 12.07
CA ASP A 89 9.99 -6.03 13.02
C ASP A 89 9.64 -7.39 12.38
N SER A 90 8.88 -7.39 11.27
CA SER A 90 8.49 -8.58 10.50
C SER A 90 9.32 -8.77 9.22
N LYS A 91 9.95 -7.73 8.65
CA LYS A 91 10.74 -7.83 7.41
C LYS A 91 11.80 -8.95 7.43
N GLY A 92 12.34 -9.29 8.59
CA GLY A 92 13.32 -10.37 8.74
C GLY A 92 12.80 -11.79 8.47
N THR A 93 11.48 -11.98 8.36
CA THR A 93 10.86 -13.29 8.06
C THR A 93 10.59 -13.50 6.57
N TYR A 94 10.70 -12.45 5.74
CA TYR A 94 10.44 -12.51 4.31
C TYR A 94 11.65 -13.02 3.55
N THR A 95 11.38 -13.85 2.55
CA THR A 95 12.34 -14.43 1.62
C THR A 95 12.28 -13.78 0.24
N SER A 96 13.32 -13.98 -0.56
CA SER A 96 13.33 -13.53 -1.96
C SER A 96 12.13 -14.05 -2.77
N SER A 97 11.57 -15.22 -2.42
CA SER A 97 10.36 -15.73 -3.08
C SER A 97 9.09 -15.02 -2.63
N ASP A 98 9.01 -14.57 -1.37
CA ASP A 98 7.83 -13.88 -0.84
C ASP A 98 7.68 -12.49 -1.45
N VAL A 99 8.80 -11.86 -1.83
CA VAL A 99 8.83 -10.52 -2.43
C VAL A 99 9.11 -10.54 -3.93
N TYR A 100 9.12 -11.72 -4.55
CA TYR A 100 9.49 -11.85 -5.96
C TYR A 100 8.49 -11.11 -6.86
N ASN A 101 8.99 -10.24 -7.74
CA ASN A 101 8.19 -9.36 -8.61
C ASN A 101 7.28 -8.35 -7.90
N ASN A 102 7.42 -8.18 -6.58
CA ASN A 102 6.65 -7.21 -5.81
C ASN A 102 7.46 -5.93 -5.57
N VAL A 103 6.78 -4.79 -5.52
CA VAL A 103 7.36 -3.50 -5.14
C VAL A 103 7.43 -3.45 -3.63
N VAL A 104 8.61 -3.61 -3.03
CA VAL A 104 8.78 -3.55 -1.58
C VAL A 104 9.18 -2.15 -1.16
N TYR A 105 8.43 -1.53 -0.26
CA TYR A 105 8.80 -0.26 0.35
C TYR A 105 9.93 -0.44 1.38
N GLU A 106 11.01 0.34 1.26
CA GLU A 106 12.22 0.25 2.08
C GLU A 106 12.41 1.40 3.08
N GLY A 107 11.41 2.28 3.21
CA GLY A 107 11.37 3.28 4.27
C GLY A 107 11.08 2.68 5.65
N ASN A 108 11.01 3.55 6.65
CA ASN A 108 10.73 3.18 8.03
C ASN A 108 9.27 3.53 8.42
N LEU A 109 8.38 2.55 8.34
CA LEU A 109 6.96 2.66 8.68
C LEU A 109 6.77 2.90 10.18
N ARG A 110 7.61 2.32 11.04
CA ARG A 110 7.56 2.54 12.50
C ARG A 110 7.93 3.94 12.97
N GLU A 111 8.47 4.78 12.09
CA GLU A 111 8.67 6.21 12.34
C GLU A 111 7.46 7.06 11.95
N MET A 112 6.44 6.47 11.30
CA MET A 112 5.21 7.13 10.88
C MET A 112 4.07 6.85 11.86
N SER A 113 3.23 7.85 12.07
CA SER A 113 1.90 7.65 12.68
C SER A 113 0.95 6.92 11.72
N HIS A 114 -0.13 6.35 12.26
CA HIS A 114 -1.18 5.77 11.42
C HIS A 114 -1.76 6.78 10.42
N GLU A 115 -1.92 8.05 10.82
CA GLU A 115 -2.37 9.11 9.91
C GLU A 115 -1.41 9.30 8.74
N GLU A 116 -0.10 9.34 9.00
CA GLU A 116 0.92 9.49 7.95
C GLU A 116 0.98 8.27 7.02
N MET A 117 0.87 7.05 7.56
CA MET A 117 0.84 5.83 6.73
C MET A 117 -0.39 5.78 5.84
N LEU A 118 -1.59 5.97 6.40
CA LEU A 118 -2.84 5.97 5.65
C LEU A 118 -2.88 7.10 4.61
N ARG A 119 -2.29 8.25 4.94
CA ARG A 119 -2.12 9.35 3.99
C ARG A 119 -1.20 8.99 2.83
N MET A 120 -0.04 8.39 3.11
CA MET A 120 0.88 7.91 2.09
C MET A 120 0.21 6.89 1.17
N PHE A 121 -0.47 5.88 1.73
CA PHE A 121 -1.21 4.90 0.95
C PHE A 121 -2.26 5.56 0.06
N SER A 122 -3.00 6.54 0.57
CA SER A 122 -3.99 7.26 -0.21
C SER A 122 -3.37 8.06 -1.36
N GLU A 123 -2.22 8.70 -1.13
CA GLU A 123 -1.50 9.43 -2.17
C GLU A 123 -0.96 8.50 -3.26
N ILE A 124 -0.58 7.27 -2.90
CA ILE A 124 -0.23 6.21 -3.84
C ILE A 124 -1.46 5.80 -4.65
N ILE A 125 -2.60 5.52 -4.00
CA ILE A 125 -3.86 5.18 -4.68
C ILE A 125 -4.27 6.28 -5.69
N LEU A 126 -4.14 7.55 -5.31
CA LEU A 126 -4.44 8.70 -6.20
C LEU A 126 -3.55 8.76 -7.46
N CYS A 127 -2.42 8.07 -7.50
CA CYS A 127 -1.60 7.98 -8.71
C CYS A 127 -2.23 7.07 -9.78
N PHE A 128 -3.22 6.26 -9.42
CA PHE A 128 -3.88 5.30 -10.33
C PHE A 128 -5.24 5.76 -10.84
N ILE A 129 -5.60 7.04 -10.66
CA ILE A 129 -6.81 7.61 -11.28
C ILE A 129 -6.74 7.40 -12.79
N ASP A 130 -7.80 6.83 -13.36
CA ASP A 130 -7.93 6.53 -14.79
C ASP A 130 -6.78 5.68 -15.38
N ALA A 131 -6.08 4.90 -14.54
CA ALA A 131 -5.03 4.02 -15.00
C ALA A 131 -5.57 2.99 -16.00
N GLU A 132 -4.99 2.92 -17.18
CA GLU A 132 -5.27 1.91 -18.22
C GLU A 132 -4.30 0.73 -18.13
N THR A 133 -3.04 1.02 -17.80
CA THR A 133 -2.01 0.00 -17.60
C THR A 133 -1.03 0.44 -16.51
N VAL A 134 -0.58 -0.51 -15.71
CA VAL A 134 0.47 -0.30 -14.71
C VAL A 134 1.61 -1.29 -14.98
N THR A 135 2.83 -0.77 -15.11
CA THR A 135 4.04 -1.57 -15.27
C THR A 135 5.06 -1.20 -14.21
N MET A 136 5.94 -2.15 -13.88
CA MET A 136 6.99 -1.96 -12.90
C MET A 136 8.35 -2.38 -13.48
N THR A 137 9.35 -1.55 -13.21
CA THR A 137 10.75 -1.89 -13.44
C THR A 137 11.52 -1.81 -12.13
N GLN A 138 12.45 -2.74 -11.94
CA GLN A 138 13.31 -2.82 -10.76
C GLN A 138 14.78 -2.55 -11.13
N SER A 139 15.50 -1.87 -10.25
CA SER A 139 16.92 -1.55 -10.39
C SER A 139 17.68 -1.84 -9.11
N SER A 140 18.95 -2.23 -9.24
CA SER A 140 19.84 -2.46 -8.10
C SER A 140 20.16 -1.15 -7.37
N VAL A 141 20.28 -1.21 -6.06
CA VAL A 141 20.71 -0.07 -5.22
C VAL A 141 22.17 -0.19 -4.81
N PRO A 142 22.86 0.93 -4.49
CA PRO A 142 24.17 0.89 -3.87
C PRO A 142 24.17 0.07 -2.58
N GLU A 143 25.28 -0.63 -2.33
CA GLU A 143 25.46 -1.40 -1.11
C GLU A 143 25.29 -0.49 0.12
N ASN A 144 24.51 -0.95 1.11
CA ASN A 144 24.19 -0.23 2.35
C ASN A 144 23.27 1.00 2.21
N LYS A 145 22.63 1.23 1.05
CA LYS A 145 21.61 2.31 0.93
C LYS A 145 20.42 2.07 1.87
N TYR A 146 19.93 0.83 1.91
CA TYR A 146 18.84 0.40 2.77
C TYR A 146 19.31 -0.69 3.73
N LYS A 147 18.59 -0.83 4.85
CA LYS A 147 18.84 -1.91 5.81
C LYS A 147 18.54 -3.24 5.12
N LYS A 148 19.51 -4.16 5.14
CA LYS A 148 19.30 -5.52 4.65
C LYS A 148 18.54 -6.34 5.68
N TYR A 149 17.54 -7.07 5.21
CA TYR A 149 16.78 -8.01 6.00
C TYR A 149 17.02 -9.42 5.44
N ASN A 150 17.46 -10.33 6.30
CA ASN A 150 17.88 -11.72 6.03
C ASN A 150 17.94 -12.18 4.57
N TYR A 151 16.79 -12.45 3.95
CA TYR A 151 16.67 -13.31 2.77
C TYR A 151 16.24 -12.59 1.48
N TYR A 152 16.19 -11.25 1.45
CA TYR A 152 15.97 -10.48 0.21
C TYR A 152 16.85 -9.24 0.12
N GLU A 153 17.11 -8.80 -1.10
CA GLU A 153 17.88 -7.59 -1.38
C GLU A 153 16.94 -6.42 -1.69
N PRO A 154 17.22 -5.21 -1.16
CA PRO A 154 16.42 -4.02 -1.46
C PRO A 154 16.65 -3.54 -2.91
N HIS A 155 15.62 -2.97 -3.51
CA HIS A 155 15.65 -2.46 -4.89
C HIS A 155 15.06 -1.06 -4.99
N GLU A 156 15.43 -0.34 -6.05
CA GLU A 156 14.69 0.83 -6.51
C GLU A 156 13.63 0.40 -7.52
N PHE A 157 12.42 0.93 -7.38
CA PHE A 157 11.29 0.62 -8.24
C PHE A 157 10.82 1.86 -8.98
N LEU A 158 10.58 1.71 -10.28
CA LEU A 158 9.82 2.67 -11.08
C LEU A 158 8.51 1.99 -11.48
N VAL A 159 7.40 2.55 -11.01
CA VAL A 159 6.04 2.18 -11.37
C VAL A 159 5.54 3.20 -12.39
N GLU A 160 5.24 2.72 -13.59
CA GLU A 160 4.73 3.55 -14.69
C GLU A 160 3.23 3.27 -14.84
N VAL A 161 2.44 4.34 -14.74
CA VAL A 161 1.00 4.33 -14.91
C VAL A 161 0.71 5.03 -16.23
N LYS A 162 0.06 4.33 -17.15
CA LYS A 162 -0.50 4.96 -18.34
C LYS A 162 -1.96 5.30 -18.08
N ASN A 163 -2.33 6.54 -18.34
CA ASN A 163 -3.70 7.02 -18.33
C ASN A 163 -3.89 7.98 -19.51
N GLY A 164 -5.13 8.44 -19.70
CA GLY A 164 -5.47 9.40 -20.77
C GLY A 164 -5.05 10.84 -20.49
N HIS A 165 -4.29 11.13 -19.43
CA HIS A 165 -3.97 12.50 -19.04
C HIS A 165 -2.79 13.04 -19.86
N THR A 166 -2.79 14.36 -20.11
CA THR A 166 -1.76 15.01 -20.94
C THR A 166 -0.53 15.47 -20.17
N ILE A 167 -0.60 15.51 -18.84
CA ILE A 167 0.47 15.99 -17.98
C ILE A 167 0.96 14.82 -17.16
N GLU A 168 2.21 14.44 -17.39
CA GLU A 168 2.92 13.46 -16.59
C GLU A 168 3.39 14.07 -15.27
N LYS A 169 3.07 13.40 -14.19
CA LYS A 169 3.45 13.69 -12.82
C LYS A 169 4.36 12.60 -12.29
N ARG A 170 5.07 12.93 -11.22
CA ARG A 170 5.98 12.02 -10.56
C ARG A 170 5.92 12.21 -9.05
N ASN A 171 5.63 11.13 -8.34
CA ASN A 171 5.75 11.06 -6.89
C ASN A 171 6.86 10.07 -6.50
N ILE A 172 7.52 10.35 -5.37
CA ILE A 172 8.62 9.54 -4.86
C ILE A 172 8.32 9.20 -3.41
N TYR A 173 8.35 7.91 -3.10
CA TYR A 173 8.16 7.32 -1.78
C TYR A 173 9.37 6.43 -1.48
N GLU A 174 10.39 7.02 -0.85
CA GLU A 174 11.67 6.34 -0.58
C GLU A 174 12.30 5.70 -1.83
N ASN A 175 12.25 4.37 -1.94
CA ASN A 175 12.79 3.59 -3.05
C ASN A 175 11.81 3.40 -4.21
N ILE A 176 10.58 3.93 -4.11
CA ILE A 176 9.52 3.78 -5.11
C ILE A 176 9.31 5.13 -5.81
N THR A 177 9.46 5.16 -7.12
CA THR A 177 8.99 6.25 -7.97
C THR A 177 7.71 5.81 -8.67
N ILE A 178 6.66 6.62 -8.61
CA ILE A 178 5.44 6.44 -9.41
C ILE A 178 5.36 7.58 -10.42
N GLN A 179 5.27 7.23 -11.70
CA GLN A 179 5.14 8.13 -12.85
C GLN A 179 3.78 7.89 -13.50
N TYR A 180 2.95 8.92 -13.59
CA TYR A 180 1.52 8.81 -13.92
C TYR A 180 0.98 10.07 -14.57
#